data_AF-A0A0Q8HL99-F1
#
_entry.id   AF-A0A0Q8HL99-F1
#
_cell.length_a   1.000
_cell.length_b   1.000
_cell.length_c   1.000
_cell.angle_alpha   90.00
_cell.angle_beta   90.00
_cell.angle_gamma   90.00
#
_symmetry.space_group_name_H-M   'P 1'
#
loop_
_entity.id
_entity.type
_entity.pdbx_description
1 polymer ?
#
loop_
_entity_poly.entity_id
_entity_poly.type
_entity_poly.pdbx_seq_one_letter_code
_entity_poly.pdbx_strand_id
1 'polypeptide(L)'
;MSIQTKNWTAQINRMPGATYFRVSGTVTVTDSGIMPKLVPSQVQDTPFLPLELILEDQKGILPVLTDRVVEYKIPGIHAVTSVGIFYNGELLHHIDKVIITD
;
A
#
# COMPACT_ATOMS: atom_id res chain seq x y z
N MET A 1 7.16 -2.27 17.00
CA MET A 1 7.46 -3.50 16.22
C MET A 1 7.84 -3.06 14.82
N SER A 2 8.98 -3.50 14.27
CA SER A 2 9.37 -3.15 12.90
C SER A 2 8.89 -4.23 11.93
N ILE A 3 7.90 -3.90 11.09
CA ILE A 3 7.50 -4.74 9.96
C ILE A 3 8.48 -4.54 8.80
N GLN A 4 8.90 -5.63 8.16
CA GLN A 4 9.79 -5.55 7.00
C GLN A 4 8.98 -5.27 5.74
N THR A 5 9.31 -4.18 5.05
CA THR A 5 8.63 -3.77 3.82
C THR A 5 9.64 -3.19 2.84
N LYS A 6 9.35 -3.29 1.54
CA LYS A 6 10.24 -2.85 0.45
C LYS A 6 9.47 -2.55 -0.83
N ASN A 7 10.14 -1.91 -1.78
CA ASN A 7 9.67 -1.70 -3.15
C ASN A 7 8.34 -0.94 -3.25
N TRP A 8 8.16 0.08 -2.41
CA TRP A 8 6.97 0.92 -2.44
C TRP A 8 6.97 1.86 -3.65
N THR A 9 5.85 1.91 -4.37
CA THR A 9 5.67 2.76 -5.53
C THR A 9 4.23 3.27 -5.61
N ALA A 10 4.07 4.53 -6.04
CA ALA A 10 2.77 5.10 -6.42
C ALA A 10 2.78 5.40 -7.92
N GLN A 11 1.68 5.10 -8.61
CA GLN A 11 1.52 5.29 -10.05
C GLN A 11 0.15 5.86 -10.38
N ILE A 12 0.12 6.85 -11.28
CA ILE A 12 -1.08 7.29 -11.99
C ILE A 12 -0.93 6.85 -13.45
N ASN A 13 -1.84 6.00 -13.92
CA ASN A 13 -1.98 5.68 -15.33
C ASN A 13 -3.10 6.53 -15.94
N ARG A 14 -2.78 7.26 -17.00
CA ARG A 14 -3.66 8.15 -17.78
C ARG A 14 -3.86 7.63 -19.21
N MET A 15 -3.26 6.50 -19.58
CA MET A 15 -3.44 5.89 -20.89
C MET A 15 -4.93 5.63 -21.18
N PRO A 16 -5.43 5.96 -22.38
CA PRO A 16 -6.81 5.73 -22.77
C PRO A 16 -7.24 4.27 -22.56
N GLY A 17 -8.42 4.05 -21.98
CA GLY A 17 -8.98 2.72 -21.74
C GLY A 17 -8.42 1.97 -20.52
N ALA A 18 -7.41 2.51 -19.83
CA ALA A 18 -6.78 1.86 -18.67
C ALA A 18 -6.40 2.84 -17.55
N THR A 19 -7.22 3.87 -17.31
CA THR A 19 -6.93 4.91 -16.31
C THR A 19 -7.08 4.38 -14.88
N TYR A 20 -6.06 4.54 -14.04
CA TYR A 20 -6.11 4.19 -12.62
C TYR A 20 -5.08 4.96 -11.79
N PHE A 21 -5.30 5.00 -10.48
CA PHE A 21 -4.24 5.25 -9.50
C PHE A 21 -3.94 3.96 -8.72
N ARG A 22 -2.66 3.72 -8.43
CA ARG A 22 -2.20 2.54 -7.73
C ARG A 22 -1.08 2.88 -6.76
N VAL A 23 -1.13 2.28 -5.57
CA VAL A 23 0.00 2.16 -4.64
C VAL A 23 0.28 0.69 -4.43
N SER A 24 1.54 0.29 -4.52
CA SER A 24 1.94 -1.10 -4.27
C SER A 24 3.27 -1.20 -3.54
N GLY A 25 3.45 -2.27 -2.79
CA GLY A 25 4.70 -2.59 -2.11
C GLY A 25 4.78 -4.06 -1.75
N THR A 26 5.89 -4.47 -1.17
CA THR A 26 6.11 -5.82 -0.64
C THR A 26 6.20 -5.76 0.88
N VAL A 27 5.48 -6.64 1.55
CA VAL A 27 5.48 -6.82 3.00
C VAL A 27 5.96 -8.24 3.30
N THR A 28 6.99 -8.36 4.15
CA THR A 28 7.45 -9.66 4.64
C THR A 28 6.68 -10.00 5.91
N VAL A 29 5.89 -11.06 5.86
CA VAL A 29 5.07 -11.56 6.98
C VAL A 29 5.72 -12.78 7.62
N THR A 30 5.50 -12.99 8.92
CA THR A 30 6.11 -14.09 9.69
C THR A 30 5.40 -15.43 9.53
N ASP A 31 4.19 -15.41 8.98
CA ASP A 31 3.35 -16.57 8.71
C ASP A 31 2.72 -16.38 7.33
N SER A 32 2.70 -17.44 6.52
CA SER A 32 2.08 -17.39 5.20
C SER A 32 0.55 -17.27 5.23
N GLY A 33 -0.09 -17.45 6.38
CA GLY A 33 -1.51 -17.13 6.64
C GLY A 33 -1.81 -15.66 6.88
N ILE A 34 -0.79 -14.83 7.07
CA ILE A 34 -0.99 -13.38 7.20
C ILE A 34 -1.16 -12.78 5.80
N MET A 35 -2.32 -12.15 5.57
CA MET A 35 -2.65 -11.39 4.37
C MET A 35 -2.54 -9.89 4.64
N PRO A 36 -1.51 -9.21 4.12
CA PRO A 36 -1.43 -7.75 4.17
C PRO A 36 -2.43 -7.12 3.20
N LYS A 37 -3.06 -6.02 3.63
CA LYS A 37 -3.95 -5.19 2.82
C LYS A 37 -3.64 -3.72 3.00
N LEU A 38 -3.79 -2.94 1.94
CA LEU A 38 -3.81 -1.49 2.01
C LEU A 38 -5.24 -0.98 1.92
N VAL A 39 -5.61 -0.11 2.84
CA VAL A 39 -6.93 0.56 2.86
C VAL A 39 -6.76 2.05 3.11
N PRO A 40 -7.72 2.91 2.72
CA PRO A 40 -7.68 4.31 3.13
C PRO A 40 -7.69 4.46 4.66
N SER A 41 -6.89 5.38 5.19
CA SER A 41 -6.91 5.65 6.63
C SER A 41 -8.24 6.26 7.08
N GLN A 42 -8.65 5.98 8.31
CA GLN A 42 -9.79 6.66 8.92
C GLN A 42 -9.46 8.13 9.25
N VAL A 43 -8.18 8.44 9.44
CA VAL A 43 -7.70 9.81 9.66
C VAL A 43 -7.25 10.37 8.31
N GLN A 44 -7.95 11.38 7.81
CA GLN A 44 -7.72 12.00 6.50
C GLN A 44 -7.16 13.43 6.59
N ASP A 45 -6.81 13.89 7.79
CA ASP A 45 -6.27 15.24 8.03
C ASP A 45 -4.77 15.31 7.70
N THR A 46 -4.42 15.02 6.45
CA THR A 46 -3.02 14.99 5.96
C THR A 46 -2.90 15.64 4.58
N PRO A 47 -1.74 16.27 4.27
CA PRO A 47 -1.49 16.89 2.96
C PRO A 47 -1.18 15.89 1.83
N PHE A 48 -1.21 14.59 2.14
CA PHE A 48 -0.98 13.45 1.24
C PHE A 48 -2.14 12.45 1.39
N LEU A 49 -2.26 11.49 0.46
CA LEU A 49 -3.23 10.38 0.61
C LEU A 49 -2.76 9.43 1.72
N PRO A 50 -3.48 9.28 2.85
CA PRO A 50 -3.08 8.36 3.90
C PRO A 50 -3.70 6.97 3.67
N LEU A 51 -2.85 5.95 3.61
CA LEU A 51 -3.22 4.54 3.54
C LEU A 51 -2.75 3.81 4.80
N GLU A 52 -3.55 2.86 5.28
CA GLU A 52 -3.23 1.97 6.39
C GLU A 52 -2.88 0.59 5.84
N LEU A 53 -1.76 0.05 6.31
CA LEU A 53 -1.40 -1.35 6.15
C LEU A 53 -2.07 -2.15 7.27
N ILE A 54 -2.94 -3.09 6.91
CA ILE A 54 -3.60 -4.00 7.84
C ILE A 54 -3.10 -5.41 7.57
N LEU A 55 -2.84 -6.17 8.64
CA LEU A 55 -2.50 -7.58 8.57
C LEU A 55 -3.70 -8.40 9.02
N GLU A 56 -4.27 -9.19 8.10
CA GLU A 56 -5.35 -10.12 8.42
C GLU A 56 -4.79 -11.52 8.58
N ASP A 57 -5.10 -12.19 9.69
CA ASP A 57 -4.65 -13.55 9.96
C ASP A 57 -5.69 -14.57 9.46
N GLN A 58 -5.28 -15.41 8.52
CA GLN A 58 -6.01 -16.62 8.15
C GLN A 58 -5.44 -17.81 8.94
N LYS A 59 -6.19 -18.24 9.96
CA LYS A 59 -5.80 -19.32 10.86
C LYS A 59 -5.38 -20.59 10.11
N GLY A 60 -4.36 -21.28 10.62
CA GLY A 60 -4.04 -22.66 10.27
C GLY A 60 -2.87 -22.84 9.28
N ILE A 61 -1.93 -21.90 9.24
CA ILE A 61 -0.80 -21.92 8.30
C ILE A 61 0.55 -22.00 9.06
N LEU A 62 1.62 -22.35 8.34
CA LEU A 62 2.97 -22.55 8.86
C LEU A 62 3.72 -21.22 9.09
N PRO A 63 4.46 -21.09 10.21
CA PRO A 63 5.30 -19.93 10.47
C PRO A 63 6.52 -19.92 9.53
N VAL A 64 6.42 -19.13 8.46
CA VAL A 64 7.47 -18.96 7.46
C VAL A 64 7.49 -17.52 6.98
N LEU A 65 8.68 -16.93 6.93
CA LEU A 65 8.89 -15.61 6.37
C LEU A 65 8.50 -15.60 4.90
N THR A 66 7.48 -14.82 4.57
CA THR A 66 6.89 -14.80 3.23
C THR A 66 6.76 -13.37 2.74
N ASP A 67 7.30 -13.09 1.56
CA ASP A 67 7.06 -11.83 0.86
C ASP A 67 5.68 -11.85 0.21
N ARG A 68 4.87 -10.83 0.49
CA ARG A 68 3.54 -10.63 -0.08
C ARG A 68 3.47 -9.27 -0.74
N VAL A 69 3.02 -9.23 -1.99
CA VAL A 69 2.70 -7.98 -2.66
C VAL A 69 1.35 -7.48 -2.16
N VAL A 70 1.29 -6.21 -1.79
CA VAL A 70 0.06 -5.51 -1.41
C VAL A 70 -0.21 -4.38 -2.40
N GLU A 71 -1.48 -4.17 -2.75
CA GLU A 71 -1.90 -3.16 -3.71
C GLU A 71 -3.14 -2.43 -3.19
N TYR A 72 -3.14 -1.11 -3.30
CA TYR A 72 -4.33 -0.28 -3.30
C TYR A 72 -4.51 0.29 -4.70
N LYS A 73 -5.67 0.06 -5.31
CA LYS A 73 -5.94 0.50 -6.68
C LYS A 73 -7.37 1.04 -6.81
N ILE A 74 -7.47 2.20 -7.44
CA ILE A 74 -8.74 2.85 -7.75
C ILE A 74 -8.80 3.23 -9.24
N PRO A 75 -9.93 2.98 -9.92
CA PRO A 75 -10.08 3.33 -11.33
C PRO A 75 -10.25 4.84 -11.52
N GLY A 76 -9.91 5.33 -12.71
CA GLY A 76 -10.11 6.73 -13.10
C GLY A 76 -8.85 7.59 -13.00
N ILE A 77 -9.01 8.87 -13.34
CA ILE A 77 -7.95 9.88 -13.28
C ILE A 77 -7.96 10.49 -11.88
N HIS A 78 -6.81 10.44 -11.20
CA HIS A 78 -6.63 11.00 -9.87
C HIS A 78 -5.48 12.01 -9.86
N ALA A 79 -5.56 12.99 -8.97
CA ALA A 79 -4.55 14.03 -8.79
C ALA A 79 -3.80 13.85 -7.45
N VAL A 80 -3.40 12.61 -7.14
CA VAL A 80 -2.61 12.30 -5.94
C VAL A 80 -1.17 12.73 -6.17
N THR A 81 -0.65 13.60 -5.31
CA THR A 81 0.72 14.13 -5.41
C THR A 81 1.71 13.39 -4.51
N SER A 82 1.22 12.80 -3.41
CA SER A 82 2.02 12.04 -2.45
C SER A 82 1.15 11.08 -1.65
N VAL A 83 1.78 10.06 -1.06
CA VAL A 83 1.10 9.00 -0.30
C VAL A 83 1.84 8.75 1.01
N GLY A 84 1.11 8.67 2.12
CA GLY A 84 1.61 8.15 3.39
C GLY A 84 1.08 6.74 3.61
N ILE A 85 1.95 5.81 4.01
CA ILE A 85 1.58 4.44 4.39
C ILE A 85 1.83 4.30 5.89
N PHE A 86 0.78 4.01 6.64
CA PHE A 86 0.80 3.85 8.07
C PHE A 86 0.66 2.39 8.47
N TYR A 87 1.18 2.04 9.64
CA TYR A 87 0.96 0.76 10.28
C TYR A 87 0.90 0.96 11.78
N ASN A 88 -0.18 0.50 12.41
CA ASN A 88 -0.44 0.69 13.83
C ASN A 88 -0.34 2.16 14.26
N GLY A 89 -0.77 3.09 13.41
CA GLY A 89 -0.76 4.53 13.69
C GLY A 89 0.60 5.24 13.47
N GLU A 90 1.65 4.51 13.09
CA GLU A 90 2.96 5.08 12.77
C GLU A 90 3.16 5.17 11.25
N LEU A 91 3.71 6.29 10.78
CA LEU A 91 4.08 6.47 9.37
C LEU A 91 5.27 5.56 9.03
N LEU A 92 5.03 4.53 8.21
CA LEU A 92 6.07 3.62 7.73
C LEU A 92 6.82 4.17 6.52
N HIS A 93 6.07 4.67 5.53
CA HIS A 93 6.63 5.17 4.27
C HIS A 93 5.90 6.43 3.84
N HIS A 94 6.67 7.36 3.28
CA HIS A 94 6.15 8.50 2.55
C HIS A 94 6.65 8.41 1.10
N ILE A 95 5.73 8.45 0.14
CA ILE A 95 6.03 8.39 -1.29
C ILE A 95 5.75 9.76 -1.90
N ASP A 96 6.81 10.54 -2.09
CA ASP A 96 6.76 11.85 -2.73
C ASP A 96 6.72 11.78 -4.27
N LYS A 97 7.28 10.69 -4.83
CA LYS A 97 7.37 10.51 -6.28
C LYS A 97 6.25 9.62 -6.78
N VAL A 98 5.23 10.23 -7.36
CA VAL A 98 4.18 9.53 -8.10
C VAL A 98 4.59 9.39 -9.57
N ILE A 99 4.68 8.15 -10.03
CA ILE A 99 5.02 7.84 -11.43
C ILE A 99 3.78 8.13 -12.28
N ILE A 100 3.92 8.95 -13.32
CA ILE A 100 2.85 9.21 -14.27
C ILE A 100 3.13 8.42 -15.54
N THR A 101 2.12 7.72 -16.03
CA THR A 101 2.11 7.05 -17.32
C THR A 101 0.95 7.64 -18.12
N ASP A 102 1.20 8.18 -19.30
CA ASP A 102 0.22 8.86 -20.15
C ASP A 102 0.19 8.30 -21.59
#